data_AF-A0A940B0Q3-F1
#
_entry.id   AF-A0A940B0Q3-F1
#
_cell.length_a   1.000
_cell.length_b   1.000
_cell.length_c   1.000
_cell.angle_alpha   90.00
_cell.angle_beta   90.00
_cell.angle_gamma   90.00
#
_symmetry.space_group_name_H-M   'P 1'
#
loop_
_entity.id
_entity.type
_entity.pdbx_description
1 polymer ?
#
loop_
_entity_poly.entity_id
_entity_poly.type
_entity_poly.pdbx_seq_one_letter_code
_entity_poly.pdbx_strand_id
1 'polypeptide(L)'
;MPKYKISDISKGMKVYKEQLSEIFDTWIILYRPKDSDMQEDGIIGFIGTEPNAESDALYSKDNIITPVYNDSIEQEEDIFYEE
;
A
#
# COMPACT_ATOMS: atom_id res chain seq x y z
N MET A 1 -15.40 -4.21 1.80
CA MET A 1 -14.34 -5.19 2.12
C MET A 1 -13.80 -4.93 3.53
N PRO A 2 -13.43 -5.97 4.31
CA PRO A 2 -12.78 -5.77 5.60
C PRO A 2 -11.41 -5.13 5.39
N LYS A 3 -11.12 -4.12 6.21
CA LYS A 3 -9.85 -3.39 6.23
C LYS A 3 -8.84 -4.14 7.10
N TYR A 4 -7.57 -4.11 6.71
CA TYR A 4 -6.48 -4.71 7.47
C TYR A 4 -5.82 -3.70 8.38
N LYS A 5 -5.35 -4.17 9.53
CA LYS A 5 -4.38 -3.45 10.35
C LYS A 5 -2.97 -3.85 9.93
N ILE A 6 -1.98 -3.05 10.35
CA ILE A 6 -0.57 -3.34 10.11
C ILE A 6 -0.17 -4.74 10.62
N SER A 7 -0.76 -5.19 11.73
CA SER A 7 -0.51 -6.51 12.33
C SER A 7 -1.10 -7.68 11.53
N ASP A 8 -2.06 -7.41 10.64
CA ASP A 8 -2.74 -8.43 9.83
C ASP A 8 -2.03 -8.70 8.51
N ILE A 9 -1.10 -7.81 8.10
CA ILE A 9 -0.43 -7.88 6.81
C ILE A 9 1.01 -8.41 6.92
N SER A 10 1.45 -9.09 5.88
CA SER A 10 2.82 -9.59 5.76
C SER A 10 3.27 -9.63 4.30
N LYS A 11 4.58 -9.59 4.06
CA LYS A 11 5.15 -9.73 2.72
C LYS A 11 4.72 -11.06 2.10
N GLY A 12 4.33 -11.04 0.82
CA GLY A 12 3.80 -12.19 0.08
C GLY A 12 2.28 -12.37 0.19
N MET A 13 1.59 -11.58 1.02
CA MET A 13 0.14 -11.62 1.15
C MET A 13 -0.55 -10.93 -0.04
N LYS A 14 -1.63 -11.53 -0.54
CA LYS A 14 -2.50 -10.92 -1.56
C LYS A 14 -3.54 -10.05 -0.88
N VAL A 15 -3.62 -8.79 -1.31
CA VAL A 15 -4.54 -7.80 -0.74
C VAL A 15 -5.06 -6.87 -1.84
N TYR A 16 -6.22 -6.27 -1.61
CA TYR A 16 -6.69 -5.14 -2.40
C TYR A 16 -6.18 -3.83 -1.78
N LYS A 17 -5.88 -2.83 -2.62
CA LYS A 17 -5.47 -1.49 -2.16
C LYS A 17 -6.46 -0.92 -1.13
N GLU A 18 -7.76 -1.09 -1.38
CA GLU A 18 -8.81 -0.63 -0.49
C GLU A 18 -8.74 -1.24 0.91
N GLN A 19 -8.18 -2.45 1.08
CA GLN A 19 -8.07 -3.06 2.40
C GLN A 19 -6.96 -2.40 3.25
N LEU A 20 -6.04 -1.67 2.63
CA LEU A 20 -4.92 -1.01 3.29
C LEU A 20 -5.22 0.44 3.67
N SER A 21 -6.42 0.95 3.41
CA SER A 21 -6.76 2.37 3.58
C SER A 21 -6.75 2.85 5.04
N GLU A 22 -6.70 1.94 6.02
CA GLU A 22 -6.61 2.27 7.46
C GLU A 22 -5.20 2.11 8.02
N ILE A 23 -4.21 1.85 7.16
CA ILE A 23 -2.81 1.77 7.55
C ILE A 23 -2.16 3.10 7.18
N PHE A 24 -1.79 3.87 8.21
CA PHE A 24 -1.20 5.19 8.07
C PHE A 24 0.31 5.15 8.31
N ASP A 25 1.01 6.18 7.82
CA ASP A 25 2.44 6.44 8.04
C ASP A 25 3.35 5.25 7.69
N THR A 26 2.87 4.39 6.79
CA THR A 26 3.52 3.15 6.39
C THR A 26 3.51 3.05 4.88
N TRP A 27 4.70 2.89 4.30
CA TRP A 27 4.90 2.55 2.90
C TRP A 27 4.63 1.08 2.67
N ILE A 28 3.62 0.81 1.86
CA ILE A 28 3.31 -0.54 1.39
C ILE A 28 3.45 -0.54 -0.12
N ILE A 29 4.24 -1.46 -0.65
CA ILE A 29 4.37 -1.64 -2.09
C ILE A 29 3.71 -2.94 -2.48
N LEU A 30 2.68 -2.82 -3.32
CA LEU A 30 2.08 -3.95 -3.99
C LEU A 30 2.77 -4.16 -5.33
N TYR A 31 3.09 -5.41 -5.64
CA TYR A 31 3.54 -5.79 -6.97
C TYR A 31 2.59 -6.81 -7.58
N ARG A 32 2.44 -6.71 -8.90
CA ARG A 32 1.71 -7.66 -9.71
C ARG A 32 2.54 -8.02 -10.95
N PRO A 33 2.81 -9.30 -11.23
CA PRO A 33 3.41 -9.70 -12.50
C PRO A 33 2.54 -9.25 -13.67
N LYS A 34 3.11 -8.71 -14.76
CA LYS A 34 2.34 -8.28 -15.94
C LYS A 34 1.46 -9.37 -16.55
N ASP A 35 1.92 -10.63 -16.49
CA ASP A 35 1.18 -11.81 -16.98
C ASP A 35 0.09 -12.31 -16.01
N SER A 36 -0.17 -11.59 -14.92
CA SER A 36 -1.17 -11.99 -13.95
C SER A 36 -2.57 -11.47 -14.31
N ASP A 37 -3.55 -12.37 -14.30
CA ASP A 37 -4.98 -12.07 -14.50
C ASP A 37 -5.62 -11.27 -13.33
N MET A 38 -4.83 -10.98 -12.28
CA MET A 38 -5.21 -10.23 -11.10
C MET A 38 -5.53 -8.78 -11.46
N GLN A 39 -6.79 -8.40 -11.66
CA GLN A 39 -7.13 -7.04 -12.10
C GLN A 39 -7.00 -5.98 -11.00
N GLU A 40 -7.29 -6.34 -9.74
CA GLU A 40 -7.44 -5.39 -8.63
C GLU A 40 -6.67 -5.79 -7.37
N ASP A 41 -6.14 -7.01 -7.33
CA ASP A 41 -5.33 -7.52 -6.23
C ASP A 41 -3.83 -7.40 -6.51
N GLY A 42 -3.08 -7.10 -5.45
CA GLY A 42 -1.62 -7.01 -5.49
C GLY A 42 -1.00 -7.85 -4.38
N ILE A 43 0.24 -8.27 -4.59
CA ILE A 43 1.02 -8.99 -3.58
C ILE A 43 1.88 -7.98 -2.83
N ILE A 44 1.85 -8.00 -1.51
CA ILE A 44 2.70 -7.15 -0.68
C ILE A 44 4.16 -7.53 -0.90
N GLY A 45 4.91 -6.65 -1.57
CA GLY A 45 6.36 -6.78 -1.78
C GLY A 45 7.17 -6.09 -0.71
N PHE A 46 6.65 -5.00 -0.14
CA PHE A 46 7.35 -4.19 0.85
C PHE A 46 6.38 -3.64 1.90
N ILE A 47 6.86 -3.54 3.14
CA ILE A 47 6.21 -2.84 4.26
C ILE A 47 7.34 -2.13 5.02
N GLY A 48 7.24 -0.82 5.19
CA GLY A 48 8.22 -0.05 5.96
C GLY A 48 7.77 1.38 6.22
N THR A 49 8.47 2.08 7.11
CA THR A 49 8.22 3.51 7.39
C THR A 49 8.89 4.43 6.36
N GLU A 50 9.81 3.91 5.56
CA GLU A 50 10.54 4.65 4.53
C GLU A 50 10.90 3.74 3.34
N PRO A 51 10.96 4.27 2.11
CA PRO A 51 11.49 3.54 0.96
C PRO A 51 12.99 3.24 1.16
N ASN A 52 13.41 2.05 0.78
CA ASN A 52 14.80 1.60 0.88
C ASN A 52 15.21 0.73 -0.34
N ALA A 53 16.42 0.17 -0.29
CA ALA A 53 16.94 -0.67 -1.37
C ALA A 53 16.08 -1.94 -1.64
N GLU A 54 15.36 -2.46 -0.64
CA GLU A 54 14.42 -3.58 -0.83
C GLU A 54 13.21 -3.14 -1.67
N SER A 55 12.66 -1.96 -1.38
CA SER A 55 11.57 -1.39 -2.17
C SER A 55 11.99 -1.05 -3.60
N ASP A 56 13.20 -0.53 -3.80
CA ASP A 56 13.72 -0.13 -5.11
C ASP A 56 13.90 -1.35 -6.05
N ALA A 57 14.37 -2.48 -5.49
CA ALA A 57 14.53 -3.73 -6.21
C ALA A 57 13.19 -4.28 -6.80
N LEU A 58 12.04 -3.89 -6.25
CA LEU A 58 10.73 -4.29 -6.77
C LEU A 58 10.42 -3.63 -8.11
N TYR A 59 10.89 -2.40 -8.34
CA TYR A 59 10.68 -1.65 -9.59
C TYR A 59 11.52 -2.15 -10.75
N SER A 60 12.58 -2.92 -10.48
CA SER A 60 13.50 -3.46 -11.50
C SER A 60 12.99 -4.74 -12.17
N LYS A 61 11.95 -5.38 -11.62
CA LYS A 61 11.31 -6.55 -12.22
C LYS A 61 10.13 -6.06 -13.04
N ASP A 62 9.81 -6.71 -14.16
CA ASP A 62 8.73 -6.37 -15.12
C ASP A 62 7.31 -6.49 -14.52
N ASN A 63 7.15 -6.04 -13.29
CA ASN A 63 5.95 -6.03 -12.47
C ASN A 63 5.28 -4.67 -12.58
N ILE A 64 3.96 -4.69 -12.46
CA ILE A 64 3.16 -3.51 -12.20
C ILE A 64 3.27 -3.23 -10.71
N ILE A 65 3.81 -2.06 -10.37
CA ILE A 65 4.01 -1.63 -8.99
C ILE A 65 2.94 -0.63 -8.60
N THR A 66 2.33 -0.83 -7.43
CA THR A 66 1.35 0.07 -6.84
C THR A 66 1.81 0.46 -5.44
N PRO A 67 2.46 1.63 -5.28
CA PRO A 67 2.78 2.15 -3.96
C PRO A 67 1.49 2.61 -3.27
N VAL A 68 1.38 2.30 -1.98
CA VAL A 68 0.29 2.70 -1.10
C VAL A 68 0.92 3.36 0.12
N TYR A 69 0.55 4.60 0.35
CA TYR A 69 0.91 5.38 1.52
C TYR A 69 -0.31 6.24 1.85
N ASN A 70 -0.83 6.10 3.07
CA ASN A 70 -1.89 6.96 3.58
C ASN A 70 -1.24 7.84 4.64
N ASP A 71 -1.34 9.15 4.48
CA ASP A 71 -0.79 10.09 5.43
C ASP A 71 -1.77 10.30 6.59
N SER A 72 -1.29 10.23 7.82
CA SER A 72 -2.15 10.44 9.00
C SER A 72 -2.55 11.91 9.18
N ILE A 73 -1.78 12.87 8.64
CA ILE A 73 -2.03 14.30 8.77
C ILE A 73 -3.21 14.75 7.89
N GLU A 74 -3.45 14.10 6.75
CA GLU A 74 -4.61 14.40 5.90
C GLU A 74 -5.96 14.05 6.55
N GLN A 75 -5.99 13.44 7.74
CA GLN A 75 -7.23 13.27 8.51
C GLN A 75 -7.67 14.52 9.29
N GLU A 76 -6.81 15.54 9.45
CA GLU A 76 -7.11 16.73 10.26
C GLU A 76 -7.69 17.93 9.47
N GLU A 77 -7.89 17.83 8.15
CA GLU A 77 -8.35 18.97 7.32
C GLU A 77 -9.89 19.10 7.16
N ASP A 78 -10.71 18.45 8.01
CA ASP A 78 -12.18 18.67 8.04
C ASP A 78 -12.61 19.70 9.11
N ILE A 79 -11.74 20.65 9.46
CA ILE A 79 -12.14 21.86 10.21
C ILE A 79 -12.63 22.93 9.23
N PHE A 80 -13.89 22.81 8.81
CA PHE A 80 -14.64 23.91 8.22
C PHE A 80 -14.75 25.05 9.24
N TYR A 81 -14.02 26.15 9.03
CA TYR A 81 -14.41 27.42 9.62
C TYR A 81 -15.59 27.96 8.80
N GLU A 82 -16.81 27.82 9.32
CA GLU A 82 -17.93 28.66 8.88
C GLU A 82 -17.58 30.12 9.24
N GLU A 83 -17.40 30.97 8.23
CA GLU A 83 -17.43 32.43 8.37
C GLU A 83 -18.88 32.94 8.29
#